data_AF-A0A3E4MI27-F1
#
_entry.id   AF-A0A3E4MI27-F1
#
_cell.length_a   1.000
_cell.length_b   1.000
_cell.length_c   1.000
_cell.angle_alpha   90.00
_cell.angle_beta   90.00
_cell.angle_gamma   90.00
#
_symmetry.space_group_name_H-M   'P 1'
#
loop_
_entity.id
_entity.type
_entity.pdbx_description
1 polymer ?
#
loop_
_entity_poly.entity_id
_entity_poly.type
_entity_poly.pdbx_seq_one_letter_code
_entity_poly.pdbx_strand_id
1 'polypeptide(L)'
;MGGAKIFIFPLPYLGCIPVVTIGASVTAGMYCMSKMHDPESMIITVEYFHAFAVNFKKATLVWILFLFIGFIGAGDLFYAVRVADGGNLFFFLFALILLFVLISVMFWVFLLIGRYENSIQEHLKNALLLAVGRLPRTLLMWIVWGLPVAIVIFYPIWMVPFGWFFITIGVAVLLWMSWLVQRGAVA
;
A
#
# COMPACT_ATOMS: atom_id res chain seq x y z
N MET A 1 -16.13 26.29 3.64
CA MET A 1 -16.34 24.93 3.10
C MET A 1 -15.03 24.10 3.10
N GLY A 2 -14.32 24.02 4.24
CA GLY A 2 -13.02 23.33 4.34
C GLY A 2 -12.96 22.13 5.30
N GLY A 3 -14.01 21.89 6.10
CA GLY A 3 -13.99 20.88 7.17
C GLY A 3 -14.24 19.44 6.71
N ALA A 4 -15.02 19.22 5.65
CA ALA A 4 -15.41 17.87 5.22
C ALA A 4 -14.25 17.02 4.69
N LYS A 5 -13.18 17.66 4.19
CA LYS A 5 -12.01 16.98 3.60
C LYS A 5 -11.01 16.44 4.64
N ILE A 6 -11.15 16.85 5.91
CA ILE A 6 -10.27 16.50 7.04
C ILE A 6 -10.68 15.16 7.69
N PHE A 7 -11.85 14.59 7.40
CA PHE A 7 -12.35 13.42 8.13
C PHE A 7 -11.85 12.04 7.63
N ILE A 8 -10.96 11.98 6.62
CA ILE A 8 -10.33 10.70 6.23
C ILE A 8 -9.40 10.19 7.33
N PHE A 9 -8.80 11.08 8.11
CA PHE A 9 -7.62 10.78 8.92
C PHE A 9 -7.71 9.54 9.82
N PRO A 10 -8.80 9.29 10.58
CA PRO A 10 -8.87 8.09 11.42
C PRO A 10 -9.33 6.82 10.68
N LEU A 11 -9.97 6.93 9.51
CA LEU A 11 -10.70 5.81 8.90
C LEU A 11 -9.80 4.64 8.47
N PRO A 12 -8.63 4.88 7.83
CA PRO A 12 -7.71 3.79 7.51
C PRO A 12 -7.24 3.03 8.74
N TYR A 13 -7.00 3.72 9.86
CA TYR A 13 -6.59 3.08 11.11
C TYR A 13 -7.67 2.14 11.64
N LEU A 14 -8.92 2.57 11.65
CA LEU A 14 -10.05 1.74 12.08
C LEU A 14 -10.21 0.50 11.17
N GLY A 15 -10.07 0.69 9.86
CA GLY A 15 -10.13 -0.40 8.89
C GLY A 15 -8.94 -1.36 8.96
N CYS A 16 -7.83 -0.97 9.61
CA CYS A 16 -6.62 -1.78 9.78
C CYS A 16 -6.54 -2.49 11.15
N ILE A 17 -7.55 -2.34 12.04
CA ILE A 17 -7.52 -2.97 13.39
C ILE A 17 -7.29 -4.48 13.27
N PRO A 18 -8.06 -5.22 12.46
CA PRO A 18 -7.63 -6.53 12.00
C PRO A 18 -6.50 -6.36 10.98
N VAL A 19 -5.34 -6.94 11.24
CA VAL A 19 -4.21 -6.93 10.29
C VAL A 19 -4.61 -7.50 8.93
N VAL A 20 -5.57 -8.44 8.88
CA VAL A 20 -6.09 -9.03 7.65
C VAL A 20 -6.94 -8.07 6.79
N THR A 21 -7.35 -6.92 7.33
CA THR A 21 -8.20 -5.94 6.61
C THR A 21 -7.42 -4.71 6.13
N ILE A 22 -6.09 -4.68 6.31
CA ILE A 22 -5.21 -3.62 5.79
C ILE A 22 -5.41 -3.43 4.29
N GLY A 23 -5.49 -4.52 3.51
CA GLY A 23 -5.73 -4.44 2.07
C GLY A 23 -7.04 -3.72 1.72
N ALA A 24 -8.14 -4.06 2.40
CA ALA A 24 -9.45 -3.42 2.20
C ALA A 24 -9.45 -1.95 2.63
N SER A 25 -8.79 -1.64 3.75
CA SER A 25 -8.61 -0.28 4.27
C SER A 25 -7.82 0.62 3.31
N VAL A 26 -6.67 0.15 2.82
CA VAL A 26 -5.85 0.86 1.84
C VAL A 26 -6.60 1.05 0.53
N THR A 27 -7.33 0.03 0.07
CA THR A 27 -8.16 0.10 -1.15
C THR A 27 -9.23 1.20 -1.02
N ALA A 28 -9.98 1.21 0.08
CA ALA A 28 -11.01 2.22 0.35
C ALA A 28 -10.40 3.63 0.46
N GLY A 29 -9.25 3.76 1.14
CA GLY A 29 -8.53 5.04 1.23
C GLY A 29 -8.08 5.56 -0.13
N MET A 30 -7.49 4.71 -0.98
CA MET A 30 -7.10 5.08 -2.34
C MET A 30 -8.30 5.47 -3.22
N TYR A 31 -9.43 4.77 -3.07
CA TYR A 31 -10.67 5.13 -3.73
C TYR A 31 -11.14 6.53 -3.32
N CYS A 32 -11.19 6.84 -2.02
CA CYS A 32 -11.55 8.18 -1.54
C CYS A 32 -10.60 9.27 -2.05
N MET A 33 -9.28 9.00 -2.09
CA MET A 33 -8.30 9.96 -2.65
C MET A 33 -8.56 10.25 -4.12
N SER A 34 -9.01 9.24 -4.88
CA SER A 34 -9.34 9.41 -6.29
C SER A 34 -10.56 10.29 -6.55
N LYS A 35 -11.51 10.32 -5.62
CA LYS A 35 -12.73 11.13 -5.70
C LYS A 35 -12.62 12.49 -5.00
N MET A 36 -11.52 12.77 -4.32
CA MET A 36 -11.35 13.98 -3.50
C MET A 36 -11.34 15.30 -4.31
N HIS A 37 -11.14 15.21 -5.62
CA HIS A 37 -11.11 16.34 -6.55
C HIS A 37 -12.47 16.60 -7.20
N ASP A 38 -13.43 15.68 -7.09
CA ASP A 38 -14.79 15.92 -7.56
C ASP A 38 -15.51 16.85 -6.58
N PRO A 39 -16.07 17.98 -7.05
CA PRO A 39 -16.68 19.00 -6.22
C PRO A 39 -18.07 18.62 -5.68
N GLU A 40 -18.64 17.48 -6.09
CA GLU A 40 -19.90 17.01 -5.53
C GLU A 40 -19.73 16.67 -4.04
N SER A 41 -20.73 17.07 -3.23
CA SER A 41 -20.73 17.00 -1.77
C SER A 41 -20.71 15.56 -1.26
N MET A 42 -19.54 14.94 -1.33
CA MET A 42 -19.30 13.57 -0.92
C MET A 42 -19.06 13.52 0.59
N ILE A 43 -19.89 12.76 1.31
CA ILE A 43 -19.60 12.41 2.70
C ILE A 43 -18.52 11.34 2.66
N ILE A 44 -17.27 11.75 2.81
CA ILE A 44 -16.11 10.88 2.63
C ILE A 44 -16.13 9.64 3.54
N THR A 45 -16.67 9.77 4.75
CA THR A 45 -16.81 8.64 5.68
C THR A 45 -17.73 7.55 5.12
N VAL A 46 -18.85 7.93 4.50
CA VAL A 46 -19.80 7.01 3.88
C VAL A 46 -19.16 6.28 2.71
N GLU A 47 -18.48 7.02 1.84
CA GLU A 47 -17.77 6.44 0.71
C GLU A 47 -16.65 5.49 1.11
N TYR A 48 -15.90 5.83 2.16
CA TYR A 48 -14.87 4.95 2.69
C TYR A 48 -15.45 3.61 3.14
N PHE A 49 -16.50 3.62 3.98
CA PHE A 49 -17.11 2.38 4.45
C PHE A 49 -17.83 1.61 3.33
N HIS A 50 -18.43 2.30 2.37
CA HIS A 50 -19.00 1.68 1.19
C HIS A 50 -17.92 0.97 0.36
N ALA A 51 -16.84 1.67 0.00
CA ALA A 51 -15.74 1.11 -0.77
C ALA A 51 -15.02 -0.02 -0.02
N PHE A 52 -14.89 0.11 1.30
CA PHE A 52 -14.35 -0.93 2.17
C PHE A 52 -15.21 -2.19 2.12
N ALA A 53 -16.53 -2.07 2.26
CA ALA A 53 -17.45 -3.19 2.26
C ALA A 53 -17.53 -3.89 0.89
N VAL A 54 -17.66 -3.12 -0.19
CA VAL A 54 -17.74 -3.65 -1.57
C VAL A 54 -16.46 -4.40 -1.94
N ASN A 55 -15.29 -3.88 -1.56
CA ASN A 55 -14.00 -4.47 -1.93
C ASN A 55 -13.43 -5.42 -0.89
N PHE A 56 -14.08 -5.58 0.27
CA PHE A 56 -13.55 -6.31 1.42
C PHE A 56 -12.99 -7.68 1.04
N LYS A 57 -13.82 -8.51 0.40
CA LYS A 57 -13.44 -9.88 0.03
C LYS A 57 -12.27 -9.90 -0.95
N LYS A 58 -12.32 -9.12 -2.04
CA LYS A 58 -11.27 -9.10 -3.07
C LYS A 58 -9.95 -8.58 -2.50
N ALA A 59 -9.99 -7.44 -1.81
CA ALA A 59 -8.81 -6.79 -1.26
C ALA A 59 -8.16 -7.59 -0.13
N THR A 60 -8.95 -8.17 0.77
CA THR A 60 -8.42 -9.03 1.85
C THR A 60 -7.84 -10.34 1.32
N LEU A 61 -8.45 -10.98 0.32
CA LEU A 61 -7.88 -12.18 -0.29
C LEU A 61 -6.52 -11.89 -0.95
N VAL A 62 -6.41 -10.79 -1.69
CA VAL A 62 -5.14 -10.35 -2.30
C VAL A 62 -4.10 -10.00 -1.23
N TRP A 63 -4.52 -9.34 -0.14
CA TRP A 63 -3.64 -9.04 0.98
C TRP A 63 -3.10 -10.29 1.68
N ILE A 64 -3.96 -11.29 1.94
CA ILE A 64 -3.54 -12.58 2.53
C ILE A 64 -2.55 -13.29 1.61
N LEU A 65 -2.79 -13.29 0.30
CA LEU A 65 -1.86 -13.84 -0.68
C LEU A 65 -0.48 -13.16 -0.59
N PHE A 66 -0.44 -11.83 -0.50
CA PHE A 66 0.82 -11.11 -0.35
C PHE A 66 1.50 -11.35 0.99
N LEU A 67 0.76 -11.45 2.09
CA LEU A 67 1.33 -11.83 3.38
C LEU A 67 1.97 -13.22 3.31
N PHE A 68 1.33 -14.17 2.64
CA PHE A 68 1.87 -15.51 2.45
C PHE A 68 3.18 -15.51 1.64
N ILE A 69 3.21 -14.80 0.50
CA ILE A 69 4.43 -14.68 -0.32
C ILE A 69 5.52 -13.92 0.43
N GLY A 70 5.17 -12.86 1.14
CA GLY A 70 6.07 -12.08 1.97
C GLY A 70 6.68 -12.90 3.10
N PHE A 71 5.90 -13.79 3.71
CA PHE A 71 6.39 -14.73 4.73
C PHE A 71 7.43 -15.70 4.17
N ILE A 72 7.21 -16.25 2.97
CA ILE A 72 8.19 -17.11 2.28
C ILE A 72 9.49 -16.31 2.03
N GLY A 73 9.39 -15.12 1.45
CA GLY A 73 10.57 -14.28 1.19
C GLY A 73 11.33 -13.88 2.45
N ALA A 74 10.62 -13.63 3.56
CA ALA A 74 11.25 -13.39 4.86
C ALA A 74 11.95 -14.64 5.41
N GLY A 75 11.39 -15.83 5.18
CA GLY A 75 12.02 -17.11 5.49
C GLY A 75 13.30 -17.34 4.70
N ASP A 76 13.28 -17.07 3.39
CA ASP A 76 14.47 -17.16 2.52
C ASP A 76 15.58 -16.21 2.99
N LEU A 77 15.21 -14.98 3.37
CA LEU A 77 16.15 -14.00 3.91
C LEU A 77 16.74 -14.45 5.25
N PHE A 78 15.89 -14.98 6.15
CA PHE A 78 16.33 -15.52 7.43
C PHE A 78 17.29 -16.69 7.23
N TYR A 79 16.96 -17.64 6.35
CA TYR A 79 17.83 -18.77 6.02
C TYR A 79 19.18 -18.29 5.47
N ALA A 80 19.14 -17.38 4.49
CA ALA A 80 20.33 -16.87 3.82
C ALA A 80 21.31 -16.16 4.77
N VAL A 81 20.80 -15.46 5.79
CA VAL A 81 21.61 -14.63 6.69
C VAL A 81 21.98 -15.35 8.00
N ARG A 82 21.10 -16.22 8.52
CA ARG A 82 21.22 -16.77 9.89
C ARG A 82 21.46 -18.26 9.96
N VAL A 83 21.14 -19.01 8.90
CA VAL A 83 21.18 -20.48 8.93
C VAL A 83 22.26 -21.03 8.02
N ALA A 84 22.42 -20.46 6.82
CA ALA A 84 23.43 -20.92 5.88
C ALA A 84 24.85 -20.56 6.35
N ASP A 85 25.72 -21.57 6.43
CA ASP A 85 27.14 -21.37 6.75
C ASP A 85 27.80 -20.46 5.71
N GLY A 86 28.38 -19.35 6.17
CA GLY A 86 29.01 -18.33 5.32
C GLY A 86 28.05 -17.39 4.60
N GLY A 87 26.73 -17.53 4.81
CA GLY A 87 25.69 -16.77 4.14
C GLY A 87 25.40 -17.27 2.72
N ASN A 88 24.13 -17.31 2.32
CA ASN A 88 23.72 -17.78 1.00
C ASN A 88 23.29 -16.63 0.09
N LEU A 89 24.19 -16.20 -0.80
CA LEU A 89 23.95 -15.07 -1.72
C LEU A 89 22.76 -15.31 -2.66
N PHE A 90 22.54 -16.56 -3.11
CA PHE A 90 21.43 -16.87 -4.00
C PHE A 90 20.08 -16.63 -3.32
N PHE A 91 19.85 -17.22 -2.15
CA PHE A 91 18.60 -17.02 -1.40
C PHE A 91 18.43 -15.56 -0.95
N PHE A 92 19.53 -14.87 -0.61
CA PHE A 92 19.50 -13.45 -0.28
C PHE A 92 18.99 -12.60 -1.46
N LEU A 93 19.61 -12.74 -2.64
CA LEU A 93 19.21 -11.98 -3.83
C LEU A 93 17.81 -12.37 -4.32
N PHE A 94 17.47 -13.66 -4.27
CA PHE A 94 16.13 -14.14 -4.61
C PHE A 94 15.07 -13.51 -3.72
N ALA A 95 15.26 -13.53 -2.40
CA ALA A 95 14.35 -12.91 -1.44
C ALA A 95 14.19 -11.41 -1.68
N LEU A 96 15.29 -10.68 -1.94
CA LEU A 96 15.24 -9.25 -2.24
C LEU A 96 14.45 -8.95 -3.50
N ILE A 97 14.70 -9.67 -4.59
CA ILE A 97 13.98 -9.48 -5.86
C ILE A 97 12.49 -9.83 -5.67
N LEU A 98 12.19 -10.93 -4.98
CA LEU A 98 10.83 -11.36 -4.70
C LEU A 98 10.06 -10.28 -3.91
N LEU A 99 10.63 -9.78 -2.81
CA LEU A 99 10.02 -8.72 -2.00
C LEU A 99 9.88 -7.41 -2.78
N PHE A 100 10.88 -7.07 -3.60
CA PHE A 100 10.83 -5.88 -4.45
C PHE A 100 9.67 -5.94 -5.44
N VAL A 101 9.51 -7.07 -6.13
CA VAL A 101 8.41 -7.28 -7.08
C VAL A 101 7.06 -7.30 -6.35
N LEU A 102 6.98 -8.00 -5.22
CA LEU A 102 5.77 -8.12 -4.41
C LEU A 102 5.23 -6.74 -3.99
N ILE A 103 6.09 -5.92 -3.37
CA ILE A 103 5.73 -4.57 -2.91
C ILE A 103 5.40 -3.66 -4.11
N SER A 104 6.14 -3.81 -5.22
CA SER A 104 5.85 -3.05 -6.44
C SER A 104 4.45 -3.36 -6.99
N VAL A 105 4.03 -4.63 -6.98
CA VAL A 105 2.66 -5.02 -7.38
C VAL A 105 1.63 -4.50 -6.39
N MET A 106 1.93 -4.55 -5.08
CA MET A 106 1.04 -4.03 -4.03
C MET A 106 0.71 -2.55 -4.20
N PHE A 107 1.69 -1.74 -4.59
CA PHE A 107 1.45 -0.32 -4.85
C PHE A 107 0.31 -0.10 -5.84
N TRP A 108 0.22 -0.91 -6.90
CA TRP A 108 -0.77 -0.72 -7.97
C TRP A 108 -2.07 -1.47 -7.71
N VAL A 109 -2.03 -2.69 -7.20
CA VAL A 109 -3.21 -3.58 -7.15
C VAL A 109 -4.33 -3.04 -6.26
N PHE A 110 -4.03 -2.43 -5.11
CA PHE A 110 -5.07 -1.89 -4.22
C PHE A 110 -5.75 -0.66 -4.82
N LEU A 111 -5.03 0.16 -5.60
CA LEU A 111 -5.64 1.22 -6.40
C LEU A 111 -6.57 0.63 -7.46
N LEU A 112 -6.14 -0.41 -8.16
CA LEU A 112 -6.93 -1.04 -9.23
C LEU A 112 -8.21 -1.68 -8.69
N ILE A 113 -8.14 -2.39 -7.55
CA ILE A 113 -9.31 -3.00 -6.91
C ILE A 113 -10.33 -1.93 -6.52
N GLY A 114 -9.88 -0.78 -6.00
CA GLY A 114 -10.77 0.30 -5.61
C GLY A 114 -11.44 1.00 -6.80
N ARG A 115 -10.83 0.95 -7.99
CA ARG A 115 -11.27 1.74 -9.15
C ARG A 115 -12.03 0.95 -10.21
N TYR A 116 -11.77 -0.35 -10.35
CA TYR A 116 -12.30 -1.15 -11.44
C TYR A 116 -13.00 -2.41 -10.93
N GLU A 117 -14.09 -2.80 -11.58
CA GLU A 117 -14.81 -4.04 -11.30
C GLU A 117 -14.25 -5.22 -12.11
N ASN A 118 -12.99 -5.56 -11.87
CA ASN A 118 -12.34 -6.68 -12.54
C ASN A 118 -12.25 -7.93 -11.64
N SER A 119 -11.83 -9.04 -12.24
CA SER A 119 -11.44 -10.25 -11.50
C SER A 119 -10.10 -10.05 -10.78
N ILE A 120 -9.83 -10.85 -9.75
CA ILE A 120 -8.56 -10.81 -9.00
C ILE A 120 -7.37 -11.06 -9.93
N GLN A 121 -7.50 -11.98 -10.88
CA GLN A 121 -6.46 -12.32 -11.85
C GLN A 121 -6.12 -11.13 -12.75
N GLU A 122 -7.13 -10.41 -13.24
CA GLU A 122 -6.94 -9.20 -14.04
C GLU A 122 -6.31 -8.08 -13.22
N HIS A 123 -6.73 -7.87 -11.97
CA HIS A 123 -6.09 -6.88 -11.10
C HIS A 123 -4.61 -7.18 -10.88
N LEU A 124 -4.24 -8.43 -10.60
CA LEU A 124 -2.84 -8.83 -10.41
C LEU A 124 -2.03 -8.69 -11.70
N LYS A 125 -2.57 -9.14 -12.84
CA LYS A 125 -1.92 -9.01 -14.15
C LYS A 125 -1.69 -7.55 -14.51
N ASN A 126 -2.71 -6.71 -14.36
CA ASN A 126 -2.63 -5.28 -14.66
C ASN A 126 -1.69 -4.56 -13.69
N ALA A 127 -1.71 -4.92 -12.40
CA ALA A 127 -0.79 -4.37 -11.42
C ALA A 127 0.66 -4.71 -11.75
N LEU A 128 0.95 -5.95 -12.18
CA LEU A 128 2.28 -6.36 -12.61
C LEU A 128 2.73 -5.60 -13.87
N LEU A 129 1.84 -5.48 -14.87
CA LEU A 129 2.12 -4.72 -16.09
C LEU A 129 2.38 -3.24 -15.79
N LEU A 130 1.65 -2.62 -14.86
CA LEU A 130 1.89 -1.24 -14.44
C LEU A 130 3.16 -1.11 -13.61
N ALA A 131 3.44 -2.06 -12.72
CA ALA A 131 4.65 -2.06 -11.90
C ALA A 131 5.92 -2.00 -12.76
N VAL A 132 5.96 -2.79 -13.83
CA VAL A 132 7.09 -2.83 -14.79
C VAL A 132 6.98 -1.75 -15.85
N GLY A 133 5.82 -1.60 -16.50
CA GLY A 133 5.61 -0.67 -17.60
C GLY A 133 5.63 0.80 -17.20
N ARG A 134 5.41 1.11 -15.92
CA ARG A 134 5.53 2.46 -15.34
C ARG A 134 6.62 2.52 -14.28
N LEU A 135 7.77 1.88 -14.53
CA LEU A 135 8.87 1.77 -13.58
C LEU A 135 9.27 3.10 -12.89
N PRO A 136 9.37 4.26 -13.56
CA PRO A 136 9.70 5.51 -12.87
C PRO A 136 8.69 5.88 -11.78
N ARG A 137 7.40 5.60 -12.00
CA ARG A 137 6.34 5.86 -11.01
C ARG A 137 6.36 4.81 -9.91
N THR A 138 6.66 3.55 -10.23
CA THR A 138 6.86 2.50 -9.22
C THR A 138 8.05 2.82 -8.32
N LEU A 139 9.17 3.29 -8.85
CA LEU A 139 10.33 3.72 -8.06
C LEU A 139 10.00 4.96 -7.22
N LEU A 140 9.20 5.89 -7.73
CA LEU A 140 8.72 7.01 -6.93
C LEU A 140 7.83 6.53 -5.77
N MET A 141 7.01 5.50 -5.96
CA MET A 141 6.25 4.87 -4.87
C MET A 141 7.15 4.25 -3.80
N TRP A 142 8.26 3.61 -4.19
CA TRP A 142 9.28 3.14 -3.25
C TRP A 142 9.88 4.28 -2.43
N ILE A 143 10.09 5.46 -3.02
CA ILE A 143 10.58 6.63 -2.28
C ILE A 143 9.48 7.13 -1.32
N VAL A 144 8.23 7.28 -1.79
CA VAL A 144 7.12 7.77 -0.97
C VAL A 144 6.90 6.93 0.28
N TRP A 145 6.90 5.60 0.13
CA TRP A 145 6.67 4.68 1.25
C TRP A 145 7.94 4.31 2.02
N GLY A 146 9.08 4.23 1.34
CA GLY A 146 10.35 3.81 1.92
C GLY A 146 11.10 4.92 2.64
N LEU A 147 10.97 6.18 2.22
CA LEU A 147 11.71 7.30 2.83
C LEU A 147 11.35 7.51 4.31
N PRO A 148 10.07 7.54 4.74
CA PRO A 148 9.74 7.64 6.16
C PRO A 148 10.31 6.48 6.98
N VAL A 149 10.27 5.27 6.44
CA VAL A 149 10.83 4.06 7.09
C VAL A 149 12.35 4.16 7.21
N ALA A 150 13.03 4.56 6.15
CA ALA A 150 14.48 4.73 6.12
C ALA A 150 14.93 5.79 7.12
N ILE A 151 14.24 6.94 7.20
CA ILE A 151 14.56 8.00 8.17
C ILE A 151 14.48 7.46 9.59
N VAL A 152 13.44 6.71 9.94
CA VAL A 152 13.28 6.15 11.29
C VAL A 152 14.37 5.11 11.60
N ILE A 153 14.76 4.28 10.63
CA ILE A 153 15.81 3.26 10.81
C ILE A 153 17.19 3.89 11.00
N PHE A 154 17.57 4.85 10.14
CA PHE A 154 18.92 5.45 10.16
C PHE A 154 19.04 6.58 11.19
N TYR A 155 17.94 7.22 11.56
CA TYR A 155 17.91 8.33 12.51
C TYR A 155 16.80 8.13 13.56
N PRO A 156 16.99 7.23 14.53
CA PRO A 156 15.94 6.84 15.50
C PRO A 156 15.35 7.99 16.32
N ILE A 157 16.05 9.13 16.44
CA ILE A 157 15.52 10.34 17.07
C ILE A 157 14.20 10.83 16.45
N TRP A 158 13.97 10.51 15.16
CA TRP A 158 12.75 10.85 14.43
C TRP A 158 11.59 9.87 14.68
N MET A 159 11.81 8.76 15.39
CA MET A 159 10.77 7.75 15.64
C MET A 159 9.52 8.34 16.33
N VAL A 160 9.70 9.12 17.40
CA VAL A 160 8.58 9.71 18.14
C VAL A 160 7.84 10.78 17.32
N PRO A 161 8.52 11.77 16.70
CA PRO A 161 7.87 12.72 15.80
C PRO A 161 7.12 12.07 14.63
N PHE A 162 7.73 11.10 13.94
CA PHE A 162 7.06 10.39 12.85
C PHE A 162 5.90 9.54 13.37
N GLY A 163 5.99 8.95 14.56
CA GLY A 163 4.89 8.24 15.20
C GLY A 163 3.66 9.13 15.36
N TRP A 164 3.83 10.33 15.94
CA TRP A 164 2.75 11.31 16.06
C TRP A 164 2.23 11.80 14.71
N PHE A 165 3.12 12.06 13.75
CA PHE A 165 2.73 12.44 12.39
C PHE A 165 1.87 11.36 11.74
N PHE A 166 2.27 10.09 11.83
CA PHE A 166 1.49 8.99 11.28
C PHE A 166 0.14 8.90 11.97
N ILE A 167 0.08 8.75 13.30
CA ILE A 167 -1.17 8.63 14.06
C ILE A 167 -2.21 9.71 13.70
N THR A 168 -1.75 10.94 13.42
CA THR A 168 -2.64 12.06 13.10
C THR A 168 -3.03 12.15 11.63
N ILE A 169 -2.07 12.18 10.71
CA ILE A 169 -2.33 12.51 9.29
C ILE A 169 -1.47 11.74 8.29
N GLY A 170 -0.39 11.10 8.74
CA GLY A 170 0.65 10.57 7.86
C GLY A 170 0.17 9.49 6.90
N VAL A 171 -0.70 8.56 7.33
CA VAL A 171 -1.27 7.56 6.40
C VAL A 171 -2.10 8.22 5.31
N ALA A 172 -2.90 9.23 5.63
CA ALA A 172 -3.68 9.96 4.63
C ALA A 172 -2.78 10.70 3.64
N VAL A 173 -1.68 11.30 4.11
CA VAL A 173 -0.67 11.93 3.24
C VAL A 173 -0.03 10.89 2.31
N LEU A 174 0.36 9.72 2.83
CA LEU A 174 0.93 8.66 1.99
C LEU A 174 -0.04 8.16 0.92
N LEU A 175 -1.31 7.95 1.27
CA LEU A 175 -2.34 7.53 0.32
C LEU A 175 -2.59 8.61 -0.74
N TRP A 176 -2.63 9.88 -0.33
CA TRP A 176 -2.78 11.01 -1.27
C TRP A 176 -1.58 11.13 -2.22
N MET A 177 -0.36 11.05 -1.70
CA MET A 177 0.87 11.05 -2.52
C MET A 177 0.88 9.85 -3.46
N SER A 178 0.49 8.67 -2.99
CA SER A 178 0.37 7.46 -3.80
C SER A 178 -0.59 7.68 -4.97
N TRP A 179 -1.77 8.23 -4.69
CA TRP A 179 -2.73 8.56 -5.72
C TRP A 179 -2.18 9.60 -6.72
N LEU A 180 -1.50 10.65 -6.25
CA LEU A 180 -0.89 11.66 -7.13
C LEU A 180 0.12 11.07 -8.10
N VAL A 181 0.95 10.13 -7.64
CA VAL A 181 1.93 9.44 -8.47
C VAL A 181 1.24 8.56 -9.50
N GLN A 182 0.14 7.90 -9.12
CA GLN A 182 -0.51 6.88 -9.93
C GLN A 182 -1.59 7.43 -10.87
N ARG A 183 -2.22 8.58 -10.57
CA ARG A 183 -3.41 9.10 -11.28
C ARG A 183 -3.25 9.19 -12.79
N GLY A 184 -2.10 9.59 -13.30
CA GLY A 184 -1.85 9.71 -14.75
C GLY A 184 -1.50 8.38 -15.44
N ALA A 185 -1.51 7.24 -14.74
CA ALA A 185 -1.22 5.91 -15.31
C ALA A 185 -2.48 5.05 -15.41
N VAL A 186 -3.50 5.41 -14.64
CA VAL A 186 -4.81 4.75 -14.56
C VAL A 186 -5.94 5.68 -15.01
N ALA A 187 -5.61 6.78 -15.71
CA ALA A 187 -6.59 7.67 -16.33
C ALA A 187 -7.13 7.03 -17.62
#